data_AF-A0A1E1X9N9-F1
#
_entry.id   AF-A0A1E1X9N9-F1
#
_cell.length_a   1.000
_cell.length_b   1.000
_cell.length_c   1.000
_cell.angle_alpha   90.00
_cell.angle_beta   90.00
_cell.angle_gamma   90.00
#
_symmetry.space_group_name_H-M   'P 1'
#
loop_
_entity.id
_entity.type
_entity.pdbx_description
1 polymer ?
#
loop_
_entity_poly.entity_id
_entity_poly.type
_entity_poly.pdbx_seq_one_letter_code
_entity_poly.pdbx_strand_id
1 'polypeptide(L)'
;LTMAEWAKHFDACRSYIDNLSPSDLVTFAESIAFDKASLERVSRRIRLEVLRQCLKIAKQNQAEKTTKVGSRTEWNDATKTLQSYLSHLQRIEDGVLDEAIDPSNPMVESYATEFELSKGIPKNLEAMLLRCAMSETMPGLLQSLLSCCPPNTVDKQPTDIYSDAILLASEQLRNPENHLHDVFDVMTPEEVLERILRQVLEESEDVFVGDMVLDLLRPFCLDSSVAIHVRLKVLEILEKSVSLSSEDENLLLLLQVQTLIWSEWPDYELDECTTLDADTRQAMFDELLHRCSTLSGFVVLGKLLQCGDPLESTSQVDPEKNPWTQLIGQLLLICDGKSALDAAERLFLDAIKNCNLNLACCRYIFGELQKKNSLIHLLRSFLQTDHAQLHNDAIAILRVVDQVSKSDYDETVLNRILQLKLLPSVVSTPLYGPVVEHLIANRGTAEQHFSIEAAVKSLTDASMLAEAGTLLLMSSRMHPALCTFSTAVNAARRWLQRTANEP
;
A
#
# COMPACT_ATOMS: atom_id res chain seq x y z
N LEU A 1 -37.00 35.39 1.28
CA LEU A 1 -37.43 36.59 2.05
C LEU A 1 -36.84 37.82 1.36
N THR A 2 -37.64 38.82 1.01
CA THR A 2 -37.11 40.09 0.48
C THR A 2 -36.57 40.97 1.61
N MET A 3 -35.68 41.92 1.30
CA MET A 3 -35.14 42.86 2.29
C MET A 3 -36.25 43.68 2.98
N ALA A 4 -37.30 44.06 2.24
CA ALA A 4 -38.43 44.82 2.77
C ALA A 4 -39.31 44.00 3.74
N GLU A 5 -39.57 42.73 3.40
CA GLU A 5 -40.28 41.82 4.30
C GLU A 5 -39.49 41.57 5.58
N TRP A 6 -38.19 41.34 5.46
CA TRP A 6 -37.31 41.18 6.61
C TRP A 6 -37.35 42.41 7.53
N ALA A 7 -37.18 43.62 6.96
CA ALA A 7 -37.17 44.86 7.75
C ALA A 7 -38.48 45.02 8.55
N LYS A 8 -39.63 44.71 7.93
CA LYS A 8 -40.93 44.72 8.62
C LYS A 8 -41.00 43.71 9.78
N HIS A 9 -40.46 42.51 9.60
CA HIS A 9 -40.41 41.50 10.67
C HIS A 9 -39.45 41.89 11.79
N PHE A 10 -38.30 42.47 11.46
CA PHE A 10 -37.33 42.97 12.42
C PHE A 10 -37.90 44.14 13.24
N ASP A 11 -38.56 45.09 12.59
CA ASP A 11 -39.24 46.22 13.27
C ASP A 11 -40.34 45.73 14.22
N ALA A 12 -41.11 44.71 13.83
CA ALA A 12 -42.11 44.11 14.70
C ALA A 12 -41.51 43.46 15.97
N CYS A 13 -40.25 43.00 15.89
CA CYS A 13 -39.53 42.40 17.01
C CYS A 13 -38.66 43.41 17.79
N ARG A 14 -38.53 44.65 17.30
CA ARG A 14 -37.53 45.62 17.78
C ARG A 14 -37.64 45.90 19.27
N SER A 15 -38.87 46.00 19.79
CA SER A 15 -39.12 46.24 21.22
C SER A 15 -38.61 45.11 22.13
N TYR A 16 -38.54 43.87 21.63
CA TYR A 16 -37.95 42.76 22.37
C TYR A 16 -36.43 42.79 22.28
N ILE A 17 -35.89 43.08 21.09
CA ILE A 17 -34.44 43.14 20.83
C ILE A 17 -33.77 44.25 21.65
N ASP A 18 -34.41 45.42 21.76
CA ASP A 18 -33.88 46.56 22.54
C ASP A 18 -33.79 46.28 24.06
N ASN A 19 -34.41 45.19 24.55
CA ASN A 19 -34.37 44.78 25.96
C ASN A 19 -33.44 43.58 26.22
N LEU A 20 -32.75 43.07 25.20
CA LEU A 20 -31.82 41.95 25.35
C LEU A 20 -30.59 42.34 26.18
N SER A 21 -30.04 41.39 26.91
CA SER A 21 -28.72 41.53 27.51
C SER A 21 -27.63 41.55 26.42
N PRO A 22 -26.40 42.03 26.72
CA PRO A 22 -25.29 42.02 25.77
C PRO A 22 -25.04 40.64 25.17
N SER A 23 -25.08 39.58 26.00
CA SER A 23 -24.88 38.20 25.54
C SER A 23 -26.02 37.73 24.66
N ASP A 24 -27.28 37.98 25.05
CA ASP A 24 -28.44 37.54 24.28
C ASP A 24 -28.52 38.24 22.92
N LEU A 25 -28.09 39.50 22.84
CA LEU A 25 -28.01 40.23 21.58
C LEU A 25 -26.97 39.59 20.63
N VAL A 26 -25.81 39.19 21.16
CA VAL A 26 -24.79 38.47 20.38
C VAL A 26 -25.34 37.11 19.92
N THR A 27 -25.95 36.33 20.82
CA THR A 27 -26.56 35.03 20.48
C THR A 27 -27.66 35.15 19.44
N PHE A 28 -28.52 36.17 19.56
CA PHE A 28 -29.54 36.48 18.55
C PHE A 28 -28.90 36.76 17.19
N ALA A 29 -27.89 37.63 17.15
CA ALA A 29 -27.18 37.95 15.91
C ALA A 29 -26.53 36.70 15.29
N GLU A 30 -25.91 35.84 16.10
CA GLU A 30 -25.30 34.59 15.66
C GLU A 30 -26.32 33.62 15.04
N SER A 31 -27.46 33.42 15.69
CA SER A 31 -28.51 32.51 15.20
C SER A 31 -29.06 32.89 13.83
N ILE A 32 -29.05 34.19 13.51
CA ILE A 32 -29.54 34.69 12.22
C ILE A 32 -28.40 34.75 11.20
N ALA A 33 -27.18 35.09 11.62
CA ALA A 33 -26.07 35.31 10.69
C ALA A 33 -25.28 34.04 10.34
N PHE A 34 -25.14 33.10 11.28
CA PHE A 34 -24.18 31.98 11.21
C PHE A 34 -24.78 30.63 11.62
N ASP A 35 -26.10 30.48 11.51
CA ASP A 35 -26.74 29.16 11.64
C ASP A 35 -26.92 28.50 10.28
N LYS A 36 -26.80 27.17 10.21
CA LYS A 36 -26.91 26.41 8.96
C LYS A 36 -28.28 26.62 8.28
N ALA A 37 -29.37 26.65 9.04
CA ALA A 37 -30.69 26.91 8.47
C ALA A 37 -30.83 28.36 7.98
N SER A 38 -30.09 29.29 8.60
CA SER A 38 -30.05 30.69 8.16
C SER A 38 -29.29 30.88 6.84
N LEU A 39 -28.21 30.12 6.61
CA LEU A 39 -27.49 30.13 5.31
C LEU A 39 -28.41 29.73 4.15
N GLU A 40 -29.31 28.75 4.36
CA GLU A 40 -30.25 28.27 3.34
C GLU A 40 -31.44 29.22 3.11
N ARG A 41 -31.91 29.90 4.16
CA ARG A 41 -33.19 30.63 4.14
C ARG A 41 -33.04 32.15 4.01
N VAL A 42 -31.87 32.68 4.35
CA VAL A 42 -31.62 34.11 4.48
C VAL A 42 -30.38 34.50 3.68
N SER A 43 -30.55 35.43 2.74
CA SER A 43 -29.43 35.91 1.92
C SER A 43 -28.36 36.61 2.77
N ARG A 44 -27.10 36.53 2.34
CA ARG A 44 -25.94 37.19 2.97
C ARG A 44 -26.20 38.68 3.26
N ARG A 45 -26.81 39.40 2.31
CA ARG A 45 -27.24 40.81 2.47
C ARG A 45 -28.15 41.07 3.66
N ILE A 46 -29.14 40.20 3.88
CA ILE A 46 -30.07 40.34 5.01
C ILE A 46 -29.33 40.04 6.32
N ARG A 47 -28.50 39.00 6.35
CA ARG A 47 -27.69 38.64 7.52
C ARG A 47 -26.70 39.74 7.92
N LEU A 48 -26.11 40.43 6.93
CA LEU A 48 -25.29 41.62 7.15
C LEU A 48 -26.06 42.76 7.80
N GLU A 49 -27.29 43.02 7.33
CA GLU A 49 -28.10 44.09 7.91
C GLU A 49 -28.52 43.79 9.36
N VAL A 50 -28.81 42.53 9.67
CA VAL A 50 -29.05 42.09 11.07
C VAL A 50 -27.86 42.43 11.96
N LEU A 51 -26.64 42.09 11.52
CA LEU A 51 -25.41 42.40 12.26
C LEU A 51 -25.20 43.91 12.42
N ARG A 52 -25.49 44.72 11.38
CA ARG A 52 -25.42 46.20 11.46
C ARG A 52 -26.38 46.75 12.50
N GLN A 53 -27.62 46.26 12.54
CA GLN A 53 -28.61 46.71 13.50
C GLN A 53 -28.25 46.31 14.93
N CYS A 54 -27.79 45.07 15.15
CA CYS A 54 -27.34 44.61 16.46
C CYS A 54 -26.12 45.42 16.93
N LEU A 55 -25.15 45.67 16.06
CA LEU A 55 -23.99 46.51 16.37
C LEU A 55 -24.37 47.94 16.74
N LYS A 56 -25.39 48.51 16.08
CA LYS A 56 -25.93 49.84 16.40
C LYS A 56 -26.54 49.87 17.81
N ILE A 57 -27.31 48.84 18.20
CA ILE A 57 -27.88 48.70 19.54
C ILE A 57 -26.76 48.60 20.59
N ALA A 58 -25.74 47.78 20.33
CA ALA A 58 -24.62 47.60 21.25
C ALA A 58 -23.84 48.91 21.48
N LYS A 59 -23.55 49.66 20.41
CA LYS A 59 -22.89 50.98 20.50
C LYS A 59 -23.72 52.03 21.25
N GLN A 60 -25.05 52.00 21.10
CA GLN A 60 -25.94 52.90 21.83
C GLN A 60 -25.89 52.62 23.33
N ASN A 61 -26.03 51.36 23.74
CA ASN A 61 -25.97 50.96 25.16
C ASN A 61 -24.57 51.17 25.77
N GLN A 62 -23.49 51.01 24.98
CA GLN A 62 -22.13 51.32 25.42
C GLN A 62 -21.91 52.81 25.75
N ALA A 63 -22.61 53.70 25.04
CA ALA A 63 -22.51 55.15 25.21
C ALA A 63 -23.38 55.69 26.35
N GLU A 64 -24.44 54.98 26.73
CA GLU A 64 -25.31 55.36 27.84
C GLU A 64 -24.60 55.24 29.21
N LYS A 65 -24.81 56.23 30.09
CA LYS A 65 -24.21 56.25 31.44
C LYS A 65 -24.86 55.26 32.41
N THR A 66 -26.11 54.90 32.16
CA THR A 66 -26.90 53.93 32.93
C THR A 66 -27.58 53.00 31.95
N THR A 67 -26.98 51.83 31.74
CA THR A 67 -27.52 50.75 30.91
C THR A 67 -28.70 50.08 31.64
N LYS A 68 -29.76 49.74 30.90
CA LYS A 68 -30.94 49.06 31.49
C LYS A 68 -30.64 47.62 31.90
N VAL A 69 -29.80 46.94 31.12
CA VAL A 69 -29.42 45.53 31.28
C VAL A 69 -27.94 45.39 30.93
N GLY A 70 -27.16 44.68 31.76
CA GLY A 70 -25.72 44.49 31.59
C GLY A 70 -24.87 45.71 31.94
N SER A 71 -23.56 45.47 32.07
CA SER A 71 -22.52 46.44 32.37
C SER A 71 -21.93 47.07 31.10
N ARG A 72 -21.32 48.24 31.25
CA ARG A 72 -20.64 48.93 30.13
C ARG A 72 -19.50 48.13 29.52
N THR A 73 -18.83 47.29 30.32
CA THR A 73 -17.76 46.39 29.86
C THR A 73 -18.32 45.27 28.97
N GLU A 74 -19.41 44.63 29.39
CA GLU A 74 -20.06 43.58 28.58
C GLU A 74 -20.58 44.15 27.25
N TRP A 75 -21.13 45.36 27.24
CA TRP A 75 -21.54 46.04 26.00
C TRP A 75 -20.37 46.40 25.07
N ASN A 76 -19.20 46.72 25.65
CA ASN A 76 -17.97 46.94 24.88
C ASN A 76 -17.50 45.65 24.23
N ASP A 77 -17.53 44.53 24.96
CA ASP A 77 -17.12 43.23 24.44
C ASP A 77 -18.10 42.73 23.36
N ALA A 78 -19.41 42.85 23.59
CA ALA A 78 -20.43 42.57 22.58
C ALA A 78 -20.25 43.42 21.31
N THR A 79 -19.90 44.70 21.45
CA THR A 79 -19.61 45.59 20.31
C THR A 79 -18.40 45.09 19.51
N LYS A 80 -17.32 44.68 20.18
CA LYS A 80 -16.14 44.12 19.50
C LYS A 80 -16.47 42.82 18.76
N THR A 81 -17.20 41.91 19.41
CA THR A 81 -17.62 40.64 18.81
C THR A 81 -18.51 40.86 17.58
N LEU A 82 -19.56 41.67 17.70
CA LEU A 82 -20.46 41.99 16.57
C LEU A 82 -19.73 42.70 15.43
N GLN A 83 -18.74 43.54 15.75
CA GLN A 83 -17.94 44.20 14.74
C GLN A 83 -17.02 43.21 14.01
N SER A 84 -16.43 42.24 14.70
CA SER A 84 -15.66 41.14 14.09
C SER A 84 -16.54 40.28 13.17
N TYR A 85 -17.73 39.88 13.63
CA TYR A 85 -18.70 39.12 12.83
C TYR A 85 -19.15 39.86 11.57
N LEU A 86 -19.42 41.15 11.71
CA LEU A 86 -19.77 42.00 10.59
C LEU A 86 -18.64 42.08 9.57
N SER A 87 -17.39 42.28 10.01
CA SER A 87 -16.22 42.31 9.12
C SER A 87 -16.03 41.00 8.37
N HIS A 88 -16.18 39.85 9.05
CA HIS A 88 -16.09 38.53 8.43
C HIS A 88 -17.13 38.33 7.34
N LEU A 89 -18.42 38.53 7.67
CA LEU A 89 -19.50 38.33 6.70
C LEU A 89 -19.44 39.35 5.55
N GLN A 90 -18.98 40.58 5.81
CA GLN A 90 -18.84 41.60 4.78
C GLN A 90 -17.77 41.19 3.76
N ARG A 91 -16.64 40.65 4.24
CA ARG A 91 -15.58 40.12 3.38
C ARG A 91 -16.06 39.00 2.45
N ILE A 92 -16.96 38.15 2.95
CA ILE A 92 -17.58 37.09 2.15
C ILE A 92 -18.54 37.67 1.10
N GLU A 93 -19.39 38.63 1.47
CA GLU A 93 -20.28 39.33 0.51
C GLU A 93 -19.51 40.12 -0.55
N ASP A 94 -18.32 40.62 -0.20
CA ASP A 94 -17.42 41.32 -1.13
C ASP A 94 -16.76 40.38 -2.16
N GLY A 95 -17.02 39.07 -2.11
CA GLY A 95 -16.64 38.09 -3.14
C GLY A 95 -15.35 37.32 -2.88
N VAL A 96 -14.72 37.45 -1.71
CA VAL A 96 -13.40 36.84 -1.42
C VAL A 96 -13.40 35.31 -1.56
N LEU A 97 -14.50 34.62 -1.23
CA LEU A 97 -14.61 33.18 -1.44
C LEU A 97 -14.94 32.83 -2.89
N ASP A 98 -15.78 33.64 -3.54
CA ASP A 98 -16.25 33.38 -4.90
C ASP A 98 -15.12 33.46 -5.93
N GLU A 99 -14.09 34.28 -5.65
CA GLU A 99 -12.88 34.41 -6.48
C GLU A 99 -11.85 33.29 -6.26
N ALA A 100 -11.79 32.74 -5.05
CA ALA A 100 -10.73 31.82 -4.64
C ALA A 100 -11.07 30.34 -4.85
N ILE A 101 -12.35 30.04 -5.11
CA ILE A 101 -12.91 28.71 -4.92
C ILE A 101 -13.93 28.38 -6.03
N ASP A 102 -13.88 27.16 -6.60
CA ASP A 102 -14.88 26.67 -7.55
C ASP A 102 -16.12 26.10 -6.83
N PRO A 103 -17.29 26.77 -6.90
CA PRO A 103 -18.50 26.32 -6.23
C PRO A 103 -19.14 25.09 -6.89
N SER A 104 -18.67 24.66 -8.06
CA SER A 104 -19.19 23.47 -8.76
C SER A 104 -18.77 22.16 -8.07
N ASN A 105 -17.73 22.21 -7.23
CA ASN A 105 -17.23 21.05 -6.52
C ASN A 105 -17.87 20.95 -5.12
N PRO A 106 -18.63 19.87 -4.82
CA PRO A 106 -19.37 19.74 -3.56
C PRO A 106 -18.46 19.67 -2.32
N MET A 107 -17.25 19.14 -2.46
CA MET A 107 -16.28 19.10 -1.37
C MET A 107 -15.82 20.51 -1.00
N VAL A 108 -15.57 21.31 -2.02
CA VAL A 108 -15.12 22.68 -1.92
C VAL A 108 -16.24 23.59 -1.38
N GLU A 109 -17.48 23.37 -1.80
CA GLU A 109 -18.68 24.01 -1.24
C GLU A 109 -18.82 23.75 0.28
N SER A 110 -18.43 22.56 0.75
CA SER A 110 -18.42 22.25 2.19
C SER A 110 -17.47 23.16 2.99
N TYR A 111 -16.28 23.44 2.46
CA TYR A 111 -15.32 24.35 3.10
C TYR A 111 -15.76 25.80 3.01
N ALA A 112 -16.37 26.23 1.90
CA ALA A 112 -16.95 27.57 1.81
C ALA A 112 -18.05 27.78 2.86
N THR A 113 -18.89 26.76 3.08
CA THR A 113 -19.92 26.77 4.14
C THR A 113 -19.29 26.85 5.52
N GLU A 114 -18.28 26.04 5.80
CA GLU A 114 -17.57 26.02 7.09
C GLU A 114 -16.84 27.33 7.37
N PHE A 115 -16.20 27.93 6.37
CA PHE A 115 -15.56 29.24 6.45
C PHE A 115 -16.58 30.31 6.86
N GLU A 116 -17.76 30.30 6.25
CA GLU A 116 -18.83 31.23 6.59
C GLU A 116 -19.32 31.02 8.04
N LEU A 117 -19.52 29.77 8.46
CA LEU A 117 -19.92 29.39 9.82
C LEU A 117 -18.84 29.62 10.89
N SER A 118 -17.57 29.77 10.51
CA SER A 118 -16.45 30.03 11.43
C SER A 118 -16.59 31.35 12.21
N LYS A 119 -17.43 32.27 11.72
CA LYS A 119 -17.63 33.65 12.24
C LYS A 119 -16.35 34.50 12.20
N GLY A 120 -15.32 34.06 11.49
CA GLY A 120 -13.99 34.69 11.49
C GLY A 120 -13.20 34.46 12.78
N ILE A 121 -13.60 33.49 13.60
CA ILE A 121 -12.91 33.14 14.84
C ILE A 121 -11.65 32.34 14.47
N PRO A 122 -10.44 32.77 14.92
CA PRO A 122 -9.18 32.11 14.57
C PRO A 122 -9.20 30.60 14.77
N LYS A 123 -9.64 30.12 15.93
CA LYS A 123 -9.71 28.69 16.25
C LYS A 123 -10.57 27.88 15.29
N ASN A 124 -11.70 28.45 14.84
CA ASN A 124 -12.61 27.76 13.93
C ASN A 124 -12.06 27.75 12.50
N LEU A 125 -11.40 28.84 12.09
CA LEU A 125 -10.69 28.90 10.81
C LEU A 125 -9.52 27.91 10.78
N GLU A 126 -8.71 27.87 11.83
CA GLU A 126 -7.62 26.91 11.97
C GLU A 126 -8.13 25.46 11.94
N ALA A 127 -9.22 25.14 12.64
CA ALA A 127 -9.82 23.80 12.59
C ALA A 127 -10.27 23.41 11.17
N MET A 128 -10.92 24.32 10.45
CA MET A 128 -11.31 24.09 9.05
C MET A 128 -10.09 23.87 8.14
N LEU A 129 -9.05 24.71 8.30
CA LEU A 129 -7.82 24.61 7.50
C LEU A 129 -7.06 23.31 7.81
N LEU A 130 -7.04 22.89 9.08
CA LEU A 130 -6.46 21.61 9.50
C LEU A 130 -7.22 20.44 8.89
N ARG A 131 -8.57 20.48 8.93
CA ARG A 131 -9.42 19.50 8.24
C ARG A 131 -9.13 19.46 6.74
N CYS A 132 -8.93 20.62 6.12
CA CYS A 132 -8.55 20.73 4.70
C CYS A 132 -7.21 20.02 4.42
N ALA A 133 -6.19 20.25 5.24
CA ALA A 133 -4.87 19.60 5.09
C ALA A 133 -4.91 18.08 5.35
N MET A 134 -5.82 17.60 6.18
CA MET A 134 -5.98 16.16 6.50
C MET A 134 -6.90 15.40 5.53
N SER A 135 -7.60 16.10 4.63
CA SER A 135 -8.66 15.53 3.78
C SER A 135 -8.32 15.57 2.30
N GLU A 136 -9.14 14.93 1.47
CA GLU A 136 -8.91 14.76 0.03
C GLU A 136 -9.19 15.99 -0.81
N THR A 137 -8.25 16.92 -0.86
CA THR A 137 -8.43 18.23 -1.47
C THR A 137 -7.77 18.38 -2.84
N MET A 138 -8.30 19.34 -3.60
CA MET A 138 -7.70 19.82 -4.83
C MET A 138 -6.40 20.58 -4.52
N PRO A 139 -5.34 20.41 -5.33
CA PRO A 139 -4.09 21.15 -5.14
C PRO A 139 -4.32 22.66 -5.06
N GLY A 140 -3.69 23.30 -4.06
CA GLY A 140 -3.77 24.74 -3.83
C GLY A 140 -5.03 25.21 -3.11
N LEU A 141 -5.99 24.32 -2.80
CA LEU A 141 -7.21 24.70 -2.06
C LEU A 141 -6.87 25.27 -0.67
N LEU A 142 -5.90 24.68 0.04
CA LEU A 142 -5.47 25.17 1.35
C LEU A 142 -4.94 26.60 1.26
N GLN A 143 -4.08 26.88 0.26
CA GLN A 143 -3.53 28.21 0.00
C GLN A 143 -4.65 29.22 -0.34
N SER A 144 -5.62 28.82 -1.16
CA SER A 144 -6.78 29.64 -1.49
C SER A 144 -7.59 29.98 -0.23
N LEU A 145 -7.96 28.99 0.58
CA LEU A 145 -8.74 29.19 1.82
C LEU A 145 -7.98 30.07 2.83
N LEU A 146 -6.67 29.87 2.95
CA LEU A 146 -5.82 30.69 3.81
C LEU A 146 -5.78 32.15 3.33
N SER A 147 -5.69 32.39 2.01
CA SER A 147 -5.74 33.74 1.44
C SER A 147 -7.08 34.46 1.69
N CYS A 148 -8.17 33.69 1.84
CA CYS A 148 -9.47 34.22 2.21
C CYS A 148 -9.54 34.68 3.68
N CYS A 149 -8.66 34.20 4.57
CA CYS A 149 -8.64 34.62 5.97
C CYS A 149 -8.26 36.12 6.09
N PRO A 150 -8.83 36.87 7.06
CA PRO A 150 -8.39 38.24 7.30
C PRO A 150 -6.93 38.28 7.78
N PRO A 151 -6.15 39.32 7.44
CA PRO A 151 -4.75 39.42 7.83
C PRO A 151 -4.60 39.37 9.36
N ASN A 152 -3.56 38.67 9.84
CA ASN A 152 -3.26 38.44 11.26
C ASN A 152 -4.34 37.68 12.05
N THR A 153 -5.30 37.01 11.38
CA THR A 153 -6.29 36.15 12.05
C THR A 153 -5.75 34.74 12.25
N VAL A 154 -5.18 34.18 11.18
CA VAL A 154 -4.43 32.92 11.18
C VAL A 154 -3.00 33.28 10.81
N ASP A 155 -2.12 33.34 11.81
CA ASP A 155 -0.71 33.71 11.63
C ASP A 155 0.13 32.47 11.29
N LYS A 156 -0.24 31.80 10.19
CA LYS A 156 0.34 30.54 9.71
C LYS A 156 0.45 30.56 8.19
N GLN A 157 1.47 29.92 7.66
CA GLN A 157 1.61 29.54 6.25
C GLN A 157 1.05 28.13 6.03
N PRO A 158 0.83 27.68 4.77
CA PRO A 158 0.36 26.32 4.51
C PRO A 158 1.26 25.24 5.12
N THR A 159 2.58 25.45 5.09
CA THR A 159 3.58 24.54 5.70
C THR A 159 3.38 24.37 7.19
N ASP A 160 2.99 25.43 7.91
CA ASP A 160 2.71 25.35 9.35
C ASP A 160 1.45 24.52 9.60
N ILE A 161 0.42 24.65 8.75
CA ILE A 161 -0.83 23.88 8.86
C ILE A 161 -0.58 22.39 8.55
N TYR A 162 0.24 22.09 7.54
CA TYR A 162 0.67 20.72 7.26
C TYR A 162 1.51 20.14 8.40
N SER A 163 2.39 20.94 9.02
CA SER A 163 3.17 20.54 10.19
C SER A 163 2.25 20.20 11.37
N ASP A 164 1.26 21.04 11.66
CA ASP A 164 0.24 20.78 12.67
C ASP A 164 -0.54 19.49 12.37
N ALA A 165 -0.89 19.25 11.11
CA ALA A 165 -1.60 18.04 10.67
C ALA A 165 -0.75 16.78 10.87
N ILE A 166 0.54 16.82 10.52
CA ILE A 166 1.50 15.71 10.74
C ILE A 166 1.61 15.41 12.23
N LEU A 167 1.78 16.44 13.07
CA LEU A 167 1.88 16.28 14.51
C LEU A 167 0.59 15.69 15.11
N LEU A 168 -0.57 16.14 14.64
CA LEU A 168 -1.86 15.62 15.10
C LEU A 168 -2.06 14.15 14.71
N ALA A 169 -1.73 13.77 13.46
CA ALA A 169 -1.81 12.39 13.00
C ALA A 169 -0.83 11.49 13.77
N SER A 170 0.38 11.99 14.04
CA SER A 170 1.38 11.28 14.85
C SER A 170 0.91 11.07 16.29
N GLU A 171 0.28 12.08 16.90
CA GLU A 171 -0.26 11.96 18.25
C GLU A 171 -1.47 11.01 18.31
N GLN A 172 -2.30 10.98 17.27
CA GLN A 172 -3.39 10.01 17.14
C GLN A 172 -2.86 8.57 16.99
N LEU A 173 -1.77 8.37 16.23
CA LEU A 173 -1.09 7.08 16.10
C LEU A 173 -0.47 6.60 17.42
N ARG A 174 0.08 7.54 18.21
CA ARG A 174 0.60 7.26 19.55
C ARG A 174 -0.50 6.81 20.50
N ASN A 175 -1.65 7.46 20.44
CA ASN A 175 -2.75 7.29 21.38
C ASN A 175 -4.07 6.99 20.63
N PRO A 176 -4.27 5.76 20.12
CA PRO A 176 -5.40 5.43 19.25
C PRO A 176 -6.78 5.56 19.92
N GLU A 177 -6.83 5.50 21.26
CA GLU A 177 -8.07 5.65 22.04
C GLU A 177 -8.53 7.12 22.16
N ASN A 178 -7.63 8.07 21.89
CA ASN A 178 -7.99 9.49 21.89
C ASN A 178 -8.81 9.80 20.63
N HIS A 179 -9.78 10.69 20.73
CA HIS A 179 -10.52 11.20 19.58
C HIS A 179 -10.06 12.63 19.33
N LEU A 180 -8.89 12.79 18.70
CA LEU A 180 -8.25 14.10 18.56
C LEU A 180 -8.89 14.95 17.46
N HIS A 181 -9.50 14.32 16.45
CA HIS A 181 -10.12 15.01 15.33
C HIS A 181 -11.14 14.12 14.60
N ASP A 182 -12.25 14.72 14.15
CA ASP A 182 -13.37 14.04 13.48
C ASP A 182 -12.98 13.30 12.20
N VAL A 183 -11.87 13.67 11.56
CA VAL A 183 -11.35 12.98 10.34
C VAL A 183 -10.98 11.53 10.66
N PHE A 184 -10.54 11.25 11.89
CA PHE A 184 -10.17 9.90 12.33
C PHE A 184 -11.38 8.99 12.58
N ASP A 185 -12.60 9.53 12.61
CA ASP A 185 -13.83 8.72 12.67
C ASP A 185 -14.14 8.04 11.34
N VAL A 186 -13.55 8.53 10.25
CA VAL A 186 -13.83 8.08 8.87
C VAL A 186 -12.62 7.44 8.21
N MET A 187 -11.41 7.87 8.58
CA MET A 187 -10.15 7.41 8.01
C MET A 187 -9.17 6.98 9.09
N THR A 188 -8.33 6.00 8.79
CA THR A 188 -7.28 5.59 9.73
C THR A 188 -6.18 6.65 9.83
N PRO A 189 -5.53 6.82 10.99
CA PRO A 189 -4.46 7.82 11.15
C PRO A 189 -3.30 7.63 10.17
N GLU A 190 -3.00 6.39 9.77
CA GLU A 190 -2.01 6.05 8.76
C GLU A 190 -2.38 6.58 7.37
N GLU A 191 -3.63 6.38 6.94
CA GLU A 191 -4.14 6.90 5.66
C GLU A 191 -4.15 8.43 5.64
N VAL A 192 -4.50 9.05 6.78
CA VAL A 192 -4.45 10.50 6.94
C VAL A 192 -3.01 11.01 6.84
N LEU A 193 -2.05 10.35 7.49
CA LEU A 193 -0.63 10.72 7.41
C LEU A 193 -0.10 10.60 5.98
N GLU A 194 -0.29 9.46 5.32
CA GLU A 194 0.14 9.23 3.93
C GLU A 194 -0.46 10.30 2.99
N ARG A 195 -1.70 10.67 3.22
CA ARG A 195 -2.38 11.74 2.50
C ARG A 195 -1.76 13.11 2.72
N ILE A 196 -1.52 13.49 3.97
CA ILE A 196 -0.90 14.78 4.31
C ILE A 196 0.47 14.88 3.63
N LEU A 197 1.28 13.82 3.72
CA LEU A 197 2.61 13.78 3.12
C LEU A 197 2.55 13.93 1.60
N ARG A 198 1.64 13.21 0.94
CA ARG A 198 1.43 13.38 -0.51
C ARG A 198 1.09 14.82 -0.87
N GLN A 199 0.16 15.45 -0.14
CA GLN A 199 -0.26 16.83 -0.44
C GLN A 199 0.85 17.84 -0.22
N VAL A 200 1.55 17.80 0.92
CA VAL A 200 2.60 18.78 1.22
C VAL A 200 3.78 18.67 0.25
N LEU A 201 4.10 17.45 -0.21
CA LEU A 201 5.17 17.20 -1.17
C LEU A 201 4.78 17.53 -2.61
N GLU A 202 3.50 17.37 -2.98
CA GLU A 202 3.00 17.75 -4.31
C GLU A 202 2.76 19.26 -4.44
N GLU A 203 2.30 19.92 -3.37
CA GLU A 203 1.99 21.36 -3.38
C GLU A 203 3.22 22.26 -3.22
N SER A 204 4.31 21.73 -2.65
CA SER A 204 5.52 22.51 -2.43
C SER A 204 6.59 22.20 -3.48
N GLU A 205 7.10 23.25 -4.14
CA GLU A 205 8.32 23.16 -4.95
C GLU A 205 9.60 23.25 -4.10
N ASP A 206 9.47 23.46 -2.78
CA ASP A 206 10.61 23.63 -1.88
C ASP A 206 11.25 22.29 -1.51
N VAL A 207 12.54 22.17 -1.85
CA VAL A 207 13.39 21.00 -1.59
C VAL A 207 13.46 20.68 -0.09
N PHE A 208 13.29 21.68 0.79
CA PHE A 208 13.40 21.51 2.25
C PHE A 208 12.14 20.92 2.90
N VAL A 209 11.03 20.75 2.19
CA VAL A 209 9.82 20.15 2.77
C VAL A 209 10.05 18.70 3.19
N GLY A 210 10.83 17.94 2.42
CA GLY A 210 11.23 16.59 2.79
C GLY A 210 11.97 16.56 4.14
N ASP A 211 12.94 17.46 4.32
CA ASP A 211 13.71 17.58 5.56
C ASP A 211 12.82 17.98 6.75
N MET A 212 11.88 18.92 6.54
CA MET A 212 10.90 19.32 7.56
C MET A 212 10.03 18.13 7.99
N VAL A 213 9.52 17.34 7.04
CA VAL A 213 8.72 16.14 7.34
C VAL A 213 9.53 15.14 8.16
N LEU A 214 10.78 14.90 7.78
CA LEU A 214 11.68 14.01 8.52
C LEU A 214 11.94 14.53 9.94
N ASP A 215 12.19 15.84 10.11
CA ASP A 215 12.45 16.43 11.43
C ASP A 215 11.23 16.36 12.37
N LEU A 216 10.01 16.40 11.83
CA LEU A 216 8.77 16.24 12.60
C LEU A 216 8.54 14.78 13.03
N LEU A 217 8.82 13.82 12.15
CA LEU A 217 8.47 12.41 12.38
C LEU A 217 9.61 11.57 12.96
N ARG A 218 10.87 11.95 12.78
CA ARG A 218 12.03 11.23 13.35
C ARG A 218 11.93 11.06 14.88
N PRO A 219 11.55 12.09 15.67
CA PRO A 219 11.36 11.91 17.12
C PRO A 219 10.28 10.87 17.46
N PHE A 220 9.22 10.77 16.65
CA PHE A 220 8.19 9.75 16.83
C PHE A 220 8.74 8.35 16.51
N CYS A 221 9.49 8.20 15.42
CA CYS A 221 10.07 6.92 15.01
C CYS A 221 11.16 6.42 15.97
N LEU A 222 11.81 7.30 16.73
CA LEU A 222 12.82 6.94 17.74
C LEU A 222 12.23 6.68 19.14
N ASP A 223 10.93 6.88 19.33
CA ASP A 223 10.32 6.78 20.66
C ASP A 223 9.95 5.34 21.03
N SER A 224 10.77 4.72 21.87
CA SER A 224 10.54 3.37 22.43
C SER A 224 9.23 3.18 23.21
N SER A 225 8.54 4.26 23.62
CA SER A 225 7.22 4.16 24.25
C SER A 225 6.10 3.87 23.23
N VAL A 226 6.33 4.12 21.94
CA VAL A 226 5.40 3.81 20.86
C VAL A 226 5.60 2.37 20.41
N ALA A 227 4.50 1.66 20.15
CA ALA A 227 4.57 0.29 19.68
C ALA A 227 5.35 0.17 18.36
N ILE A 228 6.23 -0.83 18.27
CA ILE A 228 7.16 -0.98 17.14
C ILE A 228 6.44 -1.07 15.79
N HIS A 229 5.30 -1.77 15.72
CA HIS A 229 4.54 -1.88 14.47
C HIS A 229 4.02 -0.52 13.98
N VAL A 230 3.70 0.41 14.89
CA VAL A 230 3.27 1.77 14.55
C VAL A 230 4.47 2.59 14.05
N ARG A 231 5.61 2.52 14.76
CA ARG A 231 6.87 3.18 14.35
C ARG A 231 7.33 2.70 12.97
N LEU A 232 7.33 1.38 12.76
CA LEU A 232 7.64 0.75 11.48
C LEU A 232 6.69 1.25 10.39
N LYS A 233 5.39 1.33 10.68
CA LYS A 233 4.42 1.77 9.68
C LYS A 233 4.64 3.21 9.22
N VAL A 234 4.99 4.11 10.14
CA VAL A 234 5.33 5.50 9.81
C VAL A 234 6.60 5.58 8.96
N LEU A 235 7.64 4.79 9.29
CA LEU A 235 8.86 4.75 8.46
C LEU A 235 8.60 4.16 7.06
N GLU A 236 7.76 3.15 6.92
CA GLU A 236 7.35 2.63 5.59
C GLU A 236 6.59 3.67 4.76
N ILE A 237 5.78 4.52 5.42
CA ILE A 237 5.10 5.64 4.75
C ILE A 237 6.13 6.68 4.31
N LEU A 238 7.11 6.98 5.16
CA LEU A 238 8.20 7.91 4.83
C LEU A 238 9.07 7.41 3.67
N GLU A 239 9.47 6.15 3.67
CA GLU A 239 10.26 5.52 2.60
C GLU A 239 9.61 5.70 1.21
N LYS A 240 8.27 5.64 1.14
CA LYS A 240 7.53 5.83 -0.11
C LYS A 240 7.37 7.28 -0.52
N SER A 241 7.50 8.21 0.43
CA SER A 241 7.14 9.62 0.24
C SER A 241 8.38 10.51 0.07
N VAL A 242 9.44 10.26 0.83
CA VAL A 242 10.64 11.09 0.92
C VAL A 242 11.89 10.21 0.86
N SER A 243 12.98 10.73 0.29
CA SER A 243 14.29 10.09 0.37
C SER A 243 14.78 10.06 1.81
N LEU A 244 14.90 8.87 2.40
CA LEU A 244 15.38 8.70 3.76
C LEU A 244 16.89 9.03 3.88
N SER A 245 17.32 9.48 5.05
CA SER A 245 18.74 9.55 5.38
C SER A 245 19.26 8.14 5.68
N SER A 246 20.58 7.94 5.64
CA SER A 246 21.19 6.64 5.99
C SER A 246 20.86 6.19 7.42
N GLU A 247 20.66 7.14 8.34
CA GLU A 247 20.24 6.84 9.72
C GLU A 247 18.80 6.35 9.77
N ASP A 248 17.90 7.00 9.02
CA ASP A 248 16.48 6.64 8.94
C ASP A 248 16.27 5.31 8.19
N GLU A 249 17.05 5.04 7.14
CA GLU A 249 17.08 3.75 6.43
C GLU A 249 17.54 2.62 7.35
N ASN A 250 18.61 2.86 8.12
CA ASN A 250 19.08 1.89 9.11
C ASN A 250 18.03 1.62 10.18
N LEU A 251 17.34 2.67 10.68
CA LEU A 251 16.26 2.51 11.66
C LEU A 251 15.10 1.69 11.09
N LEU A 252 14.68 1.96 9.84
CA LEU A 252 13.64 1.19 9.16
C LEU A 252 14.02 -0.30 9.11
N LEU A 253 15.24 -0.60 8.65
CA LEU A 253 15.76 -1.96 8.59
C LEU A 253 15.80 -2.61 9.98
N LEU A 254 16.22 -1.86 11.00
CA LEU A 254 16.29 -2.33 12.38
C LEU A 254 14.91 -2.76 12.89
N LEU A 255 13.88 -1.92 12.72
CA LEU A 255 12.52 -2.24 13.16
C LEU A 255 11.93 -3.42 12.36
N GLN A 256 12.19 -3.51 11.05
CA GLN A 256 11.79 -4.67 10.23
C GLN A 256 12.41 -5.96 10.78
N VAL A 257 13.71 -5.94 11.07
CA VAL A 257 14.44 -7.08 11.61
C VAL A 257 13.93 -7.44 13.01
N GLN A 258 13.72 -6.48 13.91
CA GLN A 258 13.19 -6.72 15.26
C GLN A 258 11.81 -7.38 15.22
N THR A 259 10.89 -6.87 14.40
CA THR A 259 9.53 -7.44 14.29
C THR A 259 9.54 -8.87 13.78
N LEU A 260 10.49 -9.22 12.90
CA LEU A 260 10.67 -10.59 12.43
C LEU A 260 11.27 -11.48 13.52
N ILE A 261 12.39 -11.07 14.12
CA ILE A 261 13.13 -11.89 15.09
C ILE A 261 12.29 -12.14 16.34
N TRP A 262 11.66 -11.12 16.91
CA TRP A 262 10.91 -11.26 18.16
C TRP A 262 9.63 -12.10 18.04
N SER A 263 9.23 -12.48 16.82
CA SER A 263 8.17 -13.46 16.63
C SER A 263 8.59 -14.88 17.00
N GLU A 264 9.88 -15.22 16.85
CA GLU A 264 10.43 -16.56 17.13
C GLU A 264 11.45 -16.58 18.27
N TRP A 265 12.19 -15.48 18.46
CA TRP A 265 13.20 -15.29 19.52
C TRP A 265 12.92 -13.98 20.29
N PRO A 266 11.90 -13.94 21.17
CA PRO A 266 11.60 -12.76 21.97
C PRO A 266 12.70 -12.36 22.95
N ASP A 267 13.60 -13.29 23.27
CA ASP A 267 14.75 -13.11 24.15
C ASP A 267 16.00 -12.56 23.44
N TYR A 268 15.94 -12.39 22.11
CA TYR A 268 17.05 -11.83 21.34
C TYR A 268 17.07 -10.30 21.46
N GLU A 269 18.02 -9.79 22.24
CA GLU A 269 18.23 -8.35 22.44
C GLU A 269 18.93 -7.74 21.21
N LEU A 270 18.28 -6.76 20.59
CA LEU A 270 18.83 -5.96 19.50
C LEU A 270 18.73 -4.49 19.89
N ASP A 271 19.88 -3.85 20.14
CA ASP A 271 19.93 -2.46 20.59
C ASP A 271 19.40 -1.51 19.49
N GLU A 272 18.59 -0.52 19.89
CA GLU A 272 17.96 0.46 18.98
C GLU A 272 18.99 1.37 18.29
N CYS A 273 20.21 1.44 18.82
CA CYS A 273 21.33 2.18 18.23
C CYS A 273 22.23 1.32 17.32
N THR A 274 21.89 0.05 17.09
CA THR A 274 22.71 -0.85 16.26
C THR A 274 22.69 -0.41 14.79
N THR A 275 23.86 -0.29 14.18
CA THR A 275 23.97 -0.16 12.73
C THR A 275 23.97 -1.56 12.10
N LEU A 276 22.99 -1.86 11.27
CA LEU A 276 22.83 -3.13 10.56
C LEU A 276 23.62 -3.13 9.24
N ASP A 277 24.94 -3.05 9.34
CA ASP A 277 25.83 -3.24 8.20
C ASP A 277 25.87 -4.72 7.73
N ALA A 278 26.58 -4.98 6.63
CA ALA A 278 26.65 -6.33 6.06
C ALA A 278 27.25 -7.36 7.05
N ASP A 279 28.27 -6.97 7.81
CA ASP A 279 28.96 -7.85 8.77
C ASP A 279 28.08 -8.18 9.98
N THR A 280 27.41 -7.16 10.54
CA THR A 280 26.50 -7.32 11.68
C THR A 280 25.31 -8.19 11.30
N ARG A 281 24.75 -7.98 10.09
CA ARG A 281 23.65 -8.82 9.59
C ARG A 281 24.08 -10.26 9.34
N GLN A 282 25.28 -10.48 8.81
CA GLN A 282 25.84 -11.82 8.64
C GLN A 282 26.04 -12.52 10.00
N ALA A 283 26.66 -11.86 10.97
CA ALA A 283 26.91 -12.41 12.29
C ALA A 283 25.60 -12.78 13.00
N MET A 284 24.59 -11.90 12.93
CA MET A 284 23.25 -12.15 13.46
C MET A 284 22.60 -13.37 12.79
N PHE A 285 22.67 -13.46 11.46
CA PHE A 285 22.12 -14.60 10.72
C PHE A 285 22.79 -15.91 11.15
N ASP A 286 24.12 -15.94 11.23
CA ASP A 286 24.90 -17.13 11.61
C ASP A 286 24.56 -17.58 13.04
N GLU A 287 24.43 -16.63 13.97
CA GLU A 287 24.04 -16.91 15.35
C GLU A 287 22.63 -17.48 15.45
N LEU A 288 21.64 -16.85 14.81
CA LEU A 288 20.26 -17.29 14.85
C LEU A 288 20.07 -18.62 14.11
N LEU A 289 20.78 -18.84 13.01
CA LEU A 289 20.77 -20.10 12.29
C LEU A 289 21.27 -21.24 13.19
N HIS A 290 22.34 -21.02 13.97
CA HIS A 290 22.85 -22.00 14.92
C HIS A 290 21.87 -22.33 16.06
N ARG A 291 21.04 -21.36 16.47
CA ARG A 291 20.00 -21.53 17.49
C ARG A 291 18.69 -22.12 16.94
N CYS A 292 18.48 -22.07 15.63
CA CYS A 292 17.22 -22.43 15.00
C CYS A 292 17.01 -23.95 14.98
N SER A 293 15.84 -24.38 15.44
CA SER A 293 15.43 -25.81 15.44
C SER A 293 13.99 -26.02 14.97
N THR A 294 13.27 -24.94 14.66
CA THR A 294 11.85 -24.95 14.30
C THR A 294 11.64 -24.56 12.85
N LEU A 295 10.64 -25.17 12.22
CA LEU A 295 10.24 -24.85 10.84
C LEU A 295 9.92 -23.36 10.68
N SER A 296 9.22 -22.77 11.66
CA SER A 296 8.85 -21.36 11.68
C SER A 296 10.07 -20.45 11.75
N GLY A 297 11.04 -20.76 12.61
CA GLY A 297 12.32 -20.07 12.70
C GLY A 297 13.08 -20.04 11.37
N PHE A 298 13.14 -21.16 10.65
CA PHE A 298 13.78 -21.20 9.31
C PHE A 298 13.09 -20.29 8.30
N VAL A 299 11.76 -20.20 8.35
CA VAL A 299 11.01 -19.28 7.47
C VAL A 299 11.28 -17.82 7.85
N VAL A 300 11.38 -17.50 9.15
CA VAL A 300 11.74 -16.15 9.62
C VAL A 300 13.16 -15.77 9.20
N LEU A 301 14.13 -16.69 9.30
CA LEU A 301 15.49 -16.46 8.78
C LEU A 301 15.53 -16.24 7.26
N GLY A 302 14.67 -16.93 6.52
CA GLY A 302 14.49 -16.65 5.09
C GLY A 302 14.02 -15.23 4.81
N LYS A 303 13.05 -14.73 5.60
CA LYS A 303 12.60 -13.34 5.51
C LYS A 303 13.69 -12.35 5.95
N LEU A 304 14.48 -12.70 6.96
CA LEU A 304 15.61 -11.89 7.42
C LEU A 304 16.64 -11.66 6.30
N LEU A 305 16.94 -12.69 5.49
CA LEU A 305 17.80 -12.55 4.31
C LEU A 305 17.20 -11.70 3.19
N GLN A 306 15.89 -11.43 3.23
CA GLN A 306 15.20 -10.52 2.30
C GLN A 306 15.14 -9.07 2.81
N CYS A 307 15.56 -8.81 4.05
CA CYS A 307 15.59 -7.47 4.62
C CYS A 307 16.85 -6.71 4.18
N GLY A 308 16.64 -5.55 3.54
CA GLY A 308 17.72 -4.71 3.02
C GLY A 308 18.47 -5.34 1.85
N ASP A 309 19.71 -4.88 1.62
CA ASP A 309 20.53 -5.39 0.53
C ASP A 309 20.99 -6.84 0.76
N PRO A 310 21.08 -7.68 -0.29
CA PRO A 310 21.62 -9.02 -0.18
C PRO A 310 23.00 -9.04 0.49
N LEU A 311 23.22 -10.00 1.41
CA LEU A 311 24.52 -10.13 2.10
C LEU A 311 25.63 -10.42 1.08
N GLU A 312 26.85 -9.91 1.30
CA GLU A 312 27.98 -10.18 0.39
C GLU A 312 28.26 -11.69 0.23
N SER A 313 27.98 -12.46 1.29
CA SER A 313 28.08 -13.92 1.32
C SER A 313 27.11 -14.62 0.36
N THR A 314 26.00 -14.01 -0.06
CA THR A 314 25.07 -14.60 -1.03
C THR A 314 25.70 -14.75 -2.41
N SER A 315 26.71 -13.95 -2.73
CA SER A 315 27.44 -14.01 -4.00
C SER A 315 28.55 -15.07 -4.00
N GLN A 316 28.81 -15.73 -2.86
CA GLN A 316 29.86 -16.74 -2.77
C GLN A 316 29.52 -17.98 -3.61
N VAL A 317 30.53 -18.48 -4.33
CA VAL A 317 30.40 -19.69 -5.16
C VAL A 317 30.34 -20.96 -4.30
N ASP A 318 30.97 -20.90 -3.12
CA ASP A 318 31.05 -22.00 -2.18
C ASP A 318 29.70 -22.20 -1.44
N PRO A 319 29.01 -23.34 -1.64
CA PRO A 319 27.72 -23.62 -0.99
C PRO A 319 27.82 -23.68 0.54
N GLU A 320 28.98 -23.94 1.11
CA GLU A 320 29.13 -23.98 2.57
C GLU A 320 29.19 -22.59 3.20
N LYS A 321 29.38 -21.53 2.41
CA LYS A 321 29.48 -20.14 2.88
C LYS A 321 28.31 -19.27 2.46
N ASN A 322 27.45 -19.78 1.59
CA ASN A 322 26.27 -19.06 1.14
C ASN A 322 25.14 -19.21 2.19
N PRO A 323 24.51 -18.11 2.64
CA PRO A 323 23.55 -18.16 3.73
C PRO A 323 22.26 -18.88 3.34
N TRP A 324 21.81 -18.79 2.08
CA TRP A 324 20.62 -19.49 1.60
C TRP A 324 20.83 -21.00 1.53
N THR A 325 22.00 -21.46 1.07
CA THR A 325 22.32 -22.90 1.04
C THR A 325 22.50 -23.47 2.43
N GLN A 326 23.12 -22.73 3.35
CA GLN A 326 23.21 -23.11 4.76
C GLN A 326 21.82 -23.21 5.40
N LEU A 327 20.97 -22.20 5.18
CA LEU A 327 19.60 -22.17 5.70
C LEU A 327 18.77 -23.37 5.24
N ILE A 328 18.72 -23.58 3.93
CA ILE A 328 17.93 -24.66 3.32
C ILE A 328 18.52 -26.02 3.68
N GLY A 329 19.85 -26.14 3.69
CA GLY A 329 20.54 -27.36 4.10
C GLY A 329 20.24 -27.75 5.54
N GLN A 330 20.30 -26.79 6.48
CA GLN A 330 19.95 -27.03 7.88
C GLN A 330 18.46 -27.35 8.08
N LEU A 331 17.56 -26.64 7.39
CA LEU A 331 16.13 -26.94 7.41
C LEU A 331 15.87 -28.39 6.99
N LEU A 332 16.48 -28.84 5.88
CA LEU A 332 16.33 -30.20 5.39
C LEU A 332 17.02 -31.24 6.28
N LEU A 333 18.06 -30.86 7.03
CA LEU A 333 18.71 -31.75 7.97
C LEU A 333 17.88 -31.96 9.25
N ILE A 334 17.30 -30.89 9.79
CA ILE A 334 16.66 -30.88 11.12
C ILE A 334 15.15 -31.19 11.02
N CYS A 335 14.47 -30.66 10.02
CA CYS A 335 13.03 -30.85 9.84
C CYS A 335 12.72 -31.92 8.80
N ASP A 336 11.72 -32.75 9.10
CA ASP A 336 11.21 -33.79 8.22
C ASP A 336 9.73 -33.59 7.89
N GLY A 337 9.30 -34.23 6.80
CA GLY A 337 7.91 -34.24 6.36
C GLY A 337 7.63 -33.23 5.25
N LYS A 338 6.38 -33.27 4.76
CA LYS A 338 5.95 -32.48 3.59
C LYS A 338 6.05 -30.97 3.82
N SER A 339 5.68 -30.49 5.01
CA SER A 339 5.75 -29.07 5.36
C SER A 339 7.17 -28.50 5.32
N ALA A 340 8.17 -29.30 5.70
CA ALA A 340 9.58 -28.91 5.61
C ALA A 340 10.05 -28.80 4.15
N LEU A 341 9.62 -29.73 3.29
CA LEU A 341 9.90 -29.68 1.85
C LEU A 341 9.21 -28.50 1.17
N ASP A 342 7.93 -28.24 1.49
CA ASP A 342 7.19 -27.08 0.99
C ASP A 342 7.83 -25.75 1.46
N ALA A 343 8.44 -25.71 2.65
CA ALA A 343 9.19 -24.55 3.13
C ALA A 343 10.55 -24.40 2.43
N ALA A 344 11.30 -25.49 2.26
CA ALA A 344 12.57 -25.50 1.55
C ALA A 344 12.41 -25.08 0.09
N GLU A 345 11.35 -25.54 -0.59
CA GLU A 345 11.00 -25.10 -1.93
C GLU A 345 10.76 -23.59 -1.98
N ARG A 346 9.93 -23.05 -1.07
CA ARG A 346 9.65 -21.60 -1.04
C ARG A 346 10.91 -20.78 -0.78
N LEU A 347 11.71 -21.17 0.21
CA LEU A 347 12.99 -20.50 0.53
C LEU A 347 13.95 -20.53 -0.66
N PHE A 348 13.99 -21.64 -1.40
CA PHE A 348 14.81 -21.73 -2.61
C PHE A 348 14.35 -20.76 -3.70
N LEU A 349 13.04 -20.67 -3.94
CA LEU A 349 12.48 -19.72 -4.92
C LEU A 349 12.72 -18.27 -4.51
N ASP A 350 12.60 -17.98 -3.22
CA ASP A 350 12.92 -16.66 -2.67
C ASP A 350 14.40 -16.32 -2.85
N ALA A 351 15.30 -17.28 -2.63
CA ALA A 351 16.73 -17.11 -2.86
C ALA A 351 17.06 -16.81 -4.34
N ILE A 352 16.40 -17.49 -5.29
CA ILE A 352 16.56 -17.21 -6.73
C ILE A 352 16.12 -15.78 -7.05
N LYS A 353 14.96 -15.36 -6.54
CA LYS A 353 14.43 -14.02 -6.79
C LYS A 353 15.31 -12.92 -6.20
N ASN A 354 15.84 -13.16 -5.00
CA ASN A 354 16.61 -12.17 -4.25
C ASN A 354 18.04 -12.01 -4.78
N CYS A 355 18.77 -13.11 -5.02
CA CYS A 355 20.21 -13.04 -5.29
C CYS A 355 20.68 -13.87 -6.50
N ASN A 356 19.76 -14.48 -7.26
CA ASN A 356 20.05 -15.35 -8.40
C ASN A 356 21.17 -16.37 -8.12
N LEU A 357 20.86 -17.36 -7.28
CA LEU A 357 21.81 -18.37 -6.83
C LEU A 357 22.63 -18.99 -7.98
N ASN A 358 23.93 -19.10 -7.75
CA ASN A 358 24.84 -19.73 -8.69
C ASN A 358 24.57 -21.24 -8.82
N LEU A 359 25.08 -21.82 -9.91
CA LEU A 359 24.87 -23.23 -10.25
C LEU A 359 25.36 -24.19 -9.16
N ALA A 360 26.48 -23.89 -8.49
CA ALA A 360 27.06 -24.77 -7.46
C ALA A 360 26.16 -24.83 -6.22
N CYS A 361 25.68 -23.67 -5.77
CA CYS A 361 24.71 -23.54 -4.67
C CYS A 361 23.40 -24.26 -4.99
N CYS A 362 22.87 -24.08 -6.21
CA CYS A 362 21.68 -24.79 -6.65
C CYS A 362 21.88 -26.31 -6.69
N ARG A 363 23.03 -26.80 -7.18
CA ARG A 363 23.35 -28.24 -7.19
C ARG A 363 23.48 -28.83 -5.79
N TYR A 364 24.00 -28.07 -4.84
CA TYR A 364 24.07 -28.50 -3.44
C TYR A 364 22.66 -28.73 -2.88
N ILE A 365 21.76 -27.75 -3.03
CA ILE A 365 20.37 -27.87 -2.59
C ILE A 365 19.65 -29.01 -3.34
N PHE A 366 19.96 -29.20 -4.62
CA PHE A 366 19.45 -30.33 -5.42
C PHE A 366 19.81 -31.67 -4.79
N GLY A 367 21.09 -31.84 -4.41
CA GLY A 367 21.57 -33.04 -3.74
C GLY A 367 20.84 -33.28 -2.42
N GLU A 368 20.62 -32.25 -1.60
CA GLU A 368 19.91 -32.38 -0.33
C GLU A 368 18.43 -32.74 -0.51
N LEU A 369 17.73 -32.09 -1.45
CA LEU A 369 16.34 -32.43 -1.78
C LEU A 369 16.22 -33.84 -2.39
N GLN A 370 17.21 -34.27 -3.17
CA GLN A 370 17.23 -35.61 -3.76
C GLN A 370 17.29 -36.69 -2.68
N LYS A 371 18.04 -36.48 -1.60
CA LYS A 371 18.09 -37.43 -0.46
C LYS A 371 16.73 -37.62 0.22
N LYS A 372 15.86 -36.61 0.17
CA LYS A 372 14.49 -36.69 0.74
C LYS A 372 13.49 -37.39 -0.18
N ASN A 373 13.90 -37.77 -1.39
CA ASN A 373 13.14 -38.59 -2.35
C ASN A 373 11.73 -38.03 -2.67
N SER A 374 11.60 -36.71 -2.79
CA SER A 374 10.33 -36.08 -3.18
C SER A 374 10.42 -35.47 -4.57
N LEU A 375 9.86 -36.17 -5.55
CA LEU A 375 9.98 -35.81 -6.97
C LEU A 375 9.32 -34.46 -7.29
N ILE A 376 8.13 -34.18 -6.72
CA ILE A 376 7.41 -32.93 -6.98
C ILE A 376 8.21 -31.69 -6.58
N HIS A 377 8.79 -31.66 -5.36
CA HIS A 377 9.54 -30.51 -4.86
C HIS A 377 10.83 -30.31 -5.66
N LEU A 378 11.50 -31.41 -6.03
CA LEU A 378 12.65 -31.35 -6.95
C LEU A 378 12.26 -30.69 -8.28
N LEU A 379 11.20 -31.17 -8.93
CA LEU A 379 10.79 -30.63 -10.23
C LEU A 379 10.39 -29.16 -10.13
N ARG A 380 9.60 -28.78 -9.12
CA ARG A 380 9.17 -27.39 -8.94
C ARG A 380 10.33 -26.45 -8.66
N SER A 381 11.24 -26.81 -7.75
CA SER A 381 12.40 -25.98 -7.43
C SER A 381 13.29 -25.80 -8.67
N PHE A 382 13.73 -26.89 -9.28
CA PHE A 382 14.83 -26.81 -10.25
C PHE A 382 14.41 -26.40 -11.65
N LEU A 383 13.18 -26.69 -12.08
CA LEU A 383 12.66 -26.20 -13.35
C LEU A 383 12.38 -24.69 -13.32
N GLN A 384 12.18 -24.09 -12.15
CA GLN A 384 11.99 -22.65 -12.02
C GLN A 384 13.29 -21.85 -12.17
N THR A 385 14.46 -22.49 -12.08
CA THR A 385 15.75 -21.85 -12.35
C THR A 385 15.94 -21.59 -13.85
N ASP A 386 16.88 -20.71 -14.21
CA ASP A 386 17.30 -20.49 -15.61
C ASP A 386 18.50 -21.35 -16.03
N HIS A 387 18.99 -22.21 -15.14
CA HIS A 387 20.16 -23.04 -15.38
C HIS A 387 19.81 -24.32 -16.15
N ALA A 388 20.06 -24.32 -17.47
CA ALA A 388 19.80 -25.48 -18.33
C ALA A 388 20.46 -26.79 -17.86
N GLN A 389 21.59 -26.70 -17.15
CA GLN A 389 22.26 -27.87 -16.58
C GLN A 389 21.41 -28.55 -15.50
N LEU A 390 20.75 -27.78 -14.64
CA LEU A 390 19.87 -28.31 -13.59
C LEU A 390 18.61 -28.92 -14.19
N HIS A 391 18.10 -28.37 -15.29
CA HIS A 391 16.98 -28.97 -16.02
C HIS A 391 17.35 -30.36 -16.55
N ASN A 392 18.55 -30.51 -17.12
CA ASN A 392 19.05 -31.80 -17.57
C ASN A 392 19.26 -32.78 -16.40
N ASP A 393 19.79 -32.31 -15.27
CA ASP A 393 19.98 -33.11 -14.06
C ASP A 393 18.63 -33.61 -13.51
N ALA A 394 17.60 -32.75 -13.48
CA ALA A 394 16.23 -33.12 -13.10
C ALA A 394 15.60 -34.14 -14.07
N ILE A 395 15.79 -33.96 -15.38
CA ILE A 395 15.33 -34.92 -16.40
C ILE A 395 16.08 -36.25 -16.29
N ALA A 396 17.36 -36.25 -15.92
CA ALA A 396 18.12 -37.47 -15.72
C ALA A 396 17.56 -38.31 -14.56
N ILE A 397 17.13 -37.68 -13.45
CA ILE A 397 16.43 -38.38 -12.36
C ILE A 397 15.14 -39.01 -12.88
N LEU A 398 14.35 -38.27 -13.66
CA LEU A 398 13.10 -38.77 -14.23
C LEU A 398 13.26 -39.99 -15.14
N ARG A 399 14.42 -40.16 -15.79
CA ARG A 399 14.71 -41.36 -16.60
C ARG A 399 14.94 -42.61 -15.78
N VAL A 400 15.35 -42.46 -14.52
CA VAL A 400 15.61 -43.57 -13.59
C VAL A 400 14.32 -44.00 -12.88
N VAL A 401 13.32 -43.11 -12.79
CA VAL A 401 12.04 -43.40 -12.15
C VAL A 401 11.17 -44.27 -13.06
N ASP A 402 10.74 -45.44 -12.57
CA ASP A 402 9.94 -46.41 -13.36
C ASP A 402 8.51 -45.93 -13.65
N GLN A 403 7.85 -45.29 -12.68
CA GLN A 403 6.46 -44.78 -12.81
C GLN A 403 6.28 -43.50 -12.02
N VAL A 404 5.49 -42.57 -12.57
CA VAL A 404 5.14 -41.30 -11.94
C VAL A 404 3.65 -41.29 -11.63
N SER A 405 3.28 -40.95 -10.41
CA SER A 405 1.89 -40.83 -9.96
C SER A 405 1.39 -39.39 -10.10
N LYS A 406 0.07 -39.19 -9.99
CA LYS A 406 -0.54 -37.84 -10.03
C LYS A 406 -0.14 -36.92 -8.87
N SER A 407 0.51 -37.43 -7.82
CA SER A 407 1.04 -36.61 -6.72
C SER A 407 2.47 -36.13 -6.95
N ASP A 408 3.13 -36.62 -8.01
CA ASP A 408 4.55 -36.35 -8.26
C ASP A 408 4.80 -35.19 -9.24
N TYR A 409 3.73 -34.69 -9.88
CA TYR A 409 3.76 -33.54 -10.78
C TYR A 409 2.49 -32.72 -10.64
N ASP A 410 2.55 -31.46 -11.05
CA ASP A 410 1.40 -30.57 -11.13
C ASP A 410 1.46 -29.71 -12.40
N GLU A 411 0.43 -28.89 -12.61
CA GLU A 411 0.34 -28.02 -13.78
C GLU A 411 1.51 -27.02 -13.87
N THR A 412 2.09 -26.60 -12.73
CA THR A 412 3.22 -25.66 -12.70
C THR A 412 4.47 -26.29 -13.34
N VAL A 413 4.76 -27.55 -13.00
CA VAL A 413 5.85 -28.33 -13.57
C VAL A 413 5.62 -28.55 -15.07
N LEU A 414 4.41 -28.94 -15.46
CA LEU A 414 4.08 -29.20 -16.87
C LEU A 414 4.20 -27.92 -17.72
N ASN A 415 3.69 -26.79 -17.22
CA ASN A 415 3.80 -25.49 -17.87
C ASN A 415 5.27 -25.09 -18.04
N ARG A 416 6.08 -25.23 -16.99
CA ARG A 416 7.49 -24.84 -17.05
C ARG A 416 8.30 -25.69 -18.03
N ILE A 417 8.03 -27.00 -18.13
CA ILE A 417 8.65 -27.88 -19.14
C ILE A 417 8.34 -27.39 -20.56
N LEU A 418 7.09 -26.98 -20.81
CA LEU A 418 6.66 -26.46 -22.12
C LEU A 418 7.28 -25.09 -22.42
N GLN A 419 7.30 -24.18 -21.43
CA GLN A 419 7.92 -22.85 -21.56
C GLN A 419 9.41 -22.96 -21.89
N LEU A 420 10.12 -23.90 -21.25
CA LEU A 420 11.54 -24.15 -21.48
C LEU A 420 11.83 -24.98 -22.75
N LYS A 421 10.79 -25.40 -23.50
CA LYS A 421 10.89 -26.23 -24.71
C LYS A 421 11.63 -27.55 -24.47
N LEU A 422 11.48 -28.13 -23.28
CA LEU A 422 12.16 -29.37 -22.87
C LEU A 422 11.41 -30.65 -23.30
N LEU A 423 10.35 -30.53 -24.10
CA LEU A 423 9.54 -31.65 -24.56
C LEU A 423 10.36 -32.81 -25.17
N PRO A 424 11.37 -32.57 -26.04
CA PRO A 424 12.18 -33.66 -26.60
C PRO A 424 12.97 -34.43 -25.53
N SER A 425 13.45 -33.74 -24.51
CA SER A 425 14.25 -34.34 -23.44
C SER A 425 13.41 -35.22 -22.50
N VAL A 426 12.11 -34.94 -22.42
CA VAL A 426 11.13 -35.62 -21.55
C VAL A 426 10.53 -36.87 -22.21
N VAL A 427 10.68 -37.09 -23.52
CA VAL A 427 10.10 -38.25 -24.23
C VAL A 427 10.46 -39.59 -23.59
N SER A 428 11.73 -39.75 -23.19
CA SER A 428 12.22 -40.99 -22.57
C SER A 428 11.87 -41.10 -21.08
N THR A 429 10.95 -40.29 -20.57
CA THR A 429 10.55 -40.25 -19.16
C THR A 429 9.05 -40.54 -19.00
N PRO A 430 8.62 -41.05 -17.84
CA PRO A 430 7.21 -41.27 -17.53
C PRO A 430 6.34 -40.00 -17.54
N LEU A 431 6.93 -38.79 -17.54
CA LEU A 431 6.20 -37.52 -17.64
C LEU A 431 5.78 -37.14 -19.06
N TYR A 432 6.24 -37.84 -20.10
CA TYR A 432 5.89 -37.50 -21.48
C TYR A 432 4.38 -37.54 -21.74
N GLY A 433 3.70 -38.60 -21.27
CA GLY A 433 2.24 -38.74 -21.38
C GLY A 433 1.48 -37.56 -20.75
N PRO A 434 1.69 -37.27 -19.45
CA PRO A 434 1.09 -36.13 -18.77
C PRO A 434 1.34 -34.77 -19.45
N VAL A 435 2.56 -34.50 -19.94
CA VAL A 435 2.87 -33.24 -20.64
C VAL A 435 2.10 -33.12 -21.95
N VAL A 436 1.97 -34.21 -22.72
CA VAL A 436 1.21 -34.24 -23.98
C VAL A 436 -0.29 -34.05 -23.73
N GLU A 437 -0.84 -34.72 -22.71
CA GLU A 437 -2.24 -34.55 -22.31
C GLU A 437 -2.55 -33.10 -21.92
N HIS A 438 -1.67 -32.48 -21.12
CA HIS A 438 -1.80 -31.09 -20.69
C HIS A 438 -1.68 -30.09 -21.85
N LEU A 439 -0.76 -30.32 -22.78
CA LEU A 439 -0.62 -29.54 -24.01
C LEU A 439 -1.89 -29.61 -24.87
N ILE A 440 -2.49 -30.80 -25.01
CA ILE A 440 -3.72 -30.99 -25.80
C ILE A 440 -4.93 -30.36 -25.10
N ALA A 441 -5.01 -30.45 -23.77
CA ALA A 441 -6.10 -29.87 -22.97
C ALA A 441 -6.15 -28.34 -23.10
N ASN A 442 -4.98 -27.68 -23.20
CA ASN A 442 -4.85 -26.22 -23.21
C ASN A 442 -4.65 -25.60 -24.60
N ARG A 443 -4.94 -26.34 -25.69
CA ARG A 443 -4.71 -25.95 -27.10
C ARG A 443 -5.45 -24.70 -27.64
N GLY A 444 -6.08 -23.90 -26.78
CA GLY A 444 -6.87 -22.72 -27.13
C GLY A 444 -6.55 -21.47 -26.31
N THR A 445 -5.54 -21.53 -25.43
CA THR A 445 -5.05 -20.36 -24.70
C THR A 445 -4.17 -19.50 -25.62
N ALA A 446 -4.11 -18.19 -25.37
CA ALA A 446 -3.30 -17.26 -26.15
C ALA A 446 -1.79 -17.37 -25.86
N GLU A 447 -1.38 -18.30 -24.99
CA GLU A 447 -0.02 -18.42 -24.53
C GLU A 447 0.83 -19.28 -25.48
N GLN A 448 1.95 -18.73 -25.94
CA GLN A 448 2.77 -19.33 -26.99
C GLN A 448 3.33 -20.73 -26.65
N HIS A 449 3.49 -21.06 -25.37
CA HIS A 449 4.04 -22.34 -24.92
C HIS A 449 3.06 -23.52 -25.05
N PHE A 450 1.77 -23.26 -25.31
CA PHE A 450 0.78 -24.30 -25.65
C PHE A 450 0.61 -24.51 -27.16
N SER A 451 1.45 -23.88 -27.99
CA SER A 451 1.40 -24.08 -29.44
C SER A 451 1.83 -25.50 -29.82
N ILE A 452 0.87 -26.28 -30.33
CA ILE A 452 1.10 -27.64 -30.83
C ILE A 452 2.10 -27.61 -32.00
N GLU A 453 2.03 -26.59 -32.87
CA GLU A 453 2.96 -26.43 -34.00
C GLU A 453 4.40 -26.22 -33.51
N ALA A 454 4.59 -25.40 -32.47
CA ALA A 454 5.91 -25.17 -31.88
C ALA A 454 6.45 -26.44 -31.20
N ALA A 455 5.60 -27.20 -30.50
CA ALA A 455 5.96 -28.47 -29.86
C ALA A 455 6.35 -29.55 -30.90
N VAL A 456 5.58 -29.69 -31.98
CA VAL A 456 5.87 -30.60 -33.10
C VAL A 456 7.18 -30.22 -33.79
N LYS A 457 7.42 -28.92 -33.99
CA LYS A 457 8.67 -28.42 -34.55
C LYS A 457 9.86 -28.78 -33.65
N SER A 458 9.75 -28.55 -32.34
CA SER A 458 10.79 -28.92 -31.37
C SER A 458 11.13 -30.42 -31.38
N LEU A 459 10.13 -31.30 -31.49
CA LEU A 459 10.33 -32.75 -31.64
C LEU A 459 10.97 -33.13 -32.98
N THR A 460 10.59 -32.46 -34.06
CA THR A 460 11.15 -32.68 -35.41
C THR A 460 12.61 -32.25 -35.47
N ASP A 461 12.93 -31.08 -34.91
CA ASP A 461 14.29 -30.56 -34.80
C ASP A 461 15.20 -31.50 -33.97
N ALA A 462 14.63 -32.20 -32.99
CA ALA A 462 15.30 -33.23 -32.19
C ALA A 462 15.33 -34.63 -32.83
N SER A 463 14.93 -34.78 -34.10
CA SER A 463 14.85 -36.06 -34.85
C SER A 463 13.84 -37.10 -34.31
N MET A 464 12.87 -36.66 -33.51
CA MET A 464 11.84 -37.51 -32.88
C MET A 464 10.55 -37.54 -33.70
N LEU A 465 10.64 -38.09 -34.92
CA LEU A 465 9.56 -38.01 -35.91
C LEU A 465 8.32 -38.84 -35.55
N ALA A 466 8.48 -39.96 -34.85
CA ALA A 466 7.36 -40.83 -34.47
C ALA A 466 6.48 -40.16 -33.39
N GLU A 467 7.11 -39.45 -32.47
CA GLU A 467 6.49 -38.70 -31.39
C GLU A 467 5.84 -37.43 -31.90
N ALA A 468 6.53 -36.69 -32.78
CA ALA A 468 5.96 -35.53 -33.49
C ALA A 468 4.70 -35.92 -34.29
N GLY A 469 4.76 -37.05 -35.01
CA GLY A 469 3.63 -37.60 -35.74
C GLY A 469 2.49 -38.02 -34.80
N THR A 470 2.80 -38.65 -33.67
CA THR A 470 1.80 -39.07 -32.67
C THR A 470 1.09 -37.86 -32.06
N LEU A 471 1.82 -36.78 -31.72
CA LEU A 471 1.25 -35.54 -31.20
C LEU A 471 0.27 -34.89 -32.20
N LEU A 472 0.64 -34.85 -33.49
CA LEU A 472 -0.24 -34.34 -34.56
C LEU A 472 -1.51 -35.19 -34.74
N LEU A 473 -1.39 -36.51 -34.60
CA LEU A 473 -2.53 -37.41 -34.71
C LEU A 473 -3.49 -37.26 -33.52
N MET A 474 -2.94 -37.07 -32.31
CA MET A 474 -3.72 -36.79 -31.11
C MET A 474 -4.37 -35.41 -31.13
N SER A 475 -3.72 -34.39 -31.70
CA SER A 475 -4.31 -33.06 -31.86
C SER A 475 -5.44 -33.03 -32.88
N SER A 476 -5.35 -33.87 -33.92
CA SER A 476 -6.25 -33.88 -35.08
C SER A 476 -7.51 -34.73 -34.90
N ARG A 477 -8.12 -34.82 -33.70
CA ARG A 477 -9.38 -35.54 -33.41
C ARG A 477 -9.58 -36.87 -34.18
N MET A 478 -8.50 -37.62 -34.44
CA MET A 478 -8.56 -38.88 -35.19
C MET A 478 -9.18 -39.97 -34.30
N HIS A 479 -9.80 -40.98 -34.91
CA HIS A 479 -10.40 -42.09 -34.16
C HIS A 479 -9.37 -42.74 -33.21
N PRO A 480 -9.70 -43.10 -31.95
CA PRO A 480 -8.77 -43.60 -30.93
C PRO A 480 -7.83 -44.72 -31.40
N ALA A 481 -8.28 -45.53 -32.36
CA ALA A 481 -7.52 -46.62 -32.97
C ALA A 481 -6.33 -46.17 -33.87
N LEU A 482 -6.20 -44.88 -34.18
CA LEU A 482 -5.18 -44.29 -35.04
C LEU A 482 -4.36 -43.20 -34.33
N CYS A 483 -4.43 -43.12 -32.99
CA CYS A 483 -3.82 -42.03 -32.24
C CYS A 483 -2.29 -42.09 -32.15
N THR A 484 -1.64 -43.20 -32.52
CA THR A 484 -0.17 -43.27 -32.57
C THR A 484 0.34 -43.39 -34.00
N PHE A 485 1.48 -42.78 -34.30
CA PHE A 485 2.06 -42.79 -35.65
C PHE A 485 2.27 -44.21 -36.18
N SER A 486 2.75 -45.12 -35.33
CA SER A 486 2.95 -46.54 -35.70
C SER A 486 1.63 -47.25 -36.02
N THR A 487 0.55 -47.01 -35.27
CA THR A 487 -0.78 -47.57 -35.58
C THR A 487 -1.36 -47.00 -36.86
N ALA A 488 -1.23 -45.68 -37.09
CA ALA A 488 -1.73 -45.01 -38.29
C ALA A 488 -0.99 -45.47 -39.55
N VAL A 489 0.34 -45.56 -39.51
CA VAL A 489 1.16 -46.05 -40.63
C VAL A 489 0.87 -47.53 -40.91
N ASN A 490 0.71 -48.36 -39.89
CA ASN A 490 0.38 -49.78 -40.08
C ASN A 490 -1.04 -49.98 -40.64
N ALA A 491 -2.01 -49.16 -40.22
CA ALA A 491 -3.35 -49.17 -40.78
C ALA A 491 -3.35 -48.71 -42.25
N ALA A 492 -2.64 -47.62 -42.57
CA ALA A 492 -2.47 -47.13 -43.94
C ALA A 492 -1.75 -48.17 -44.82
N ARG A 493 -0.71 -48.82 -44.31
CA ARG A 493 0.00 -49.91 -45.00
C ARG A 493 -0.92 -51.09 -45.28
N ARG A 494 -1.72 -51.54 -44.30
CA ARG A 494 -2.71 -52.62 -44.49
C ARG A 494 -3.79 -52.23 -45.50
N TRP A 495 -4.20 -50.97 -45.52
CA TRP A 495 -5.17 -50.46 -46.49
C TRP A 495 -4.57 -50.44 -47.91
N LEU A 496 -3.38 -49.88 -48.08
CA LEU A 496 -2.64 -49.88 -49.36
C LEU A 496 -2.32 -51.29 -49.87
N GLN A 497 -2.03 -52.23 -48.97
CA GLN A 497 -1.84 -53.64 -49.32
C GLN A 497 -3.14 -54.36 -49.69
N ARG A 498 -4.29 -53.92 -49.17
CA ARG A 498 -5.60 -54.44 -49.58
C ARG A 498 -6.02 -53.88 -50.95
N THR A 499 -5.81 -52.59 -51.19
CA THR A 499 -6.08 -51.97 -52.51
C THR A 499 -5.13 -52.43 -53.60
N ALA A 500 -3.92 -52.91 -53.26
CA ALA A 500 -2.98 -53.51 -54.22
C ALA A 500 -3.27 -55.01 -54.51
N ASN A 501 -4.13 -55.65 -53.71
CA ASN A 501 -4.54 -57.05 -53.86
C ASN A 501 -6.02 -57.20 -54.28
N GLU A 502 -6.70 -56.10 -54.59
CA GLU A 502 -7.94 -56.14 -55.37
C GLU A 502 -7.57 -56.06 -56.86
N PRO A 503 -8.04 -57.02 -57.71
CA PRO A 503 -7.72 -57.06 -59.14
C PRO A 503 -8.29 -55.88 -59.94
#